data_AF-A0A9D6M4G6-F1
#
_entry.id   AF-A0A9D6M4G6-F1
#
_cell.length_a   1.000
_cell.length_b   1.000
_cell.length_c   1.000
_cell.angle_alpha   90.00
_cell.angle_beta   90.00
_cell.angle_gamma   90.00
#
_symmetry.space_group_name_H-M   'P 1'
#
loop_
_entity.id
_entity.type
_entity.pdbx_description
1 polymer ?
#
loop_
_entity_poly.entity_id
_entity_poly.type
_entity_poly.pdbx_seq_one_letter_code
_entity_poly.pdbx_strand_id
1 'polypeptide(L)'
;MSDFLKSLFGTSQYVSRTDTTPDSPDPDPNDIWAFTDPDAKDTYTRREGLRRLEHDIRFEVMRGGPWQPEELEYKTEVRQLLREGVIQDKGTYWYRSPHPTVYRAVRPGALSIAGQVFRFNPGDDLTFQCRMERDENPSLPGPVVIARFKNAEATALCGEMSGAMKGMGKRMGGME
;
A
#
# COMPACT_ATOMS: atom_id res chain seq x y z
N MET A 1 22.78 5.50 -17.72
CA MET A 1 22.11 4.93 -16.53
C MET A 1 20.81 5.70 -16.33
N SER A 2 19.91 5.56 -17.29
CA SER A 2 19.11 6.71 -17.77
C SER A 2 17.60 6.55 -17.47
N ASP A 3 17.24 5.41 -16.87
CA ASP A 3 15.97 5.07 -16.20
C ASP A 3 16.06 5.24 -14.66
N PHE A 4 17.14 5.84 -14.16
CA PHE A 4 17.61 5.72 -12.76
C PHE A 4 16.64 6.22 -11.69
N LEU A 5 15.68 7.03 -12.11
CA LEU A 5 14.51 7.43 -11.39
C LEU A 5 13.44 7.60 -12.48
N LYS A 6 12.52 6.67 -12.75
CA LYS A 6 11.28 7.04 -13.48
C LYS A 6 10.37 7.94 -12.60
N SER A 7 10.98 9.00 -12.05
CA SER A 7 10.51 10.19 -11.35
C SER A 7 9.30 10.13 -10.39
N LEU A 8 9.10 9.18 -9.47
CA LEU A 8 9.70 7.87 -9.24
C LEU A 8 8.65 6.76 -9.47
N PHE A 9 7.43 7.13 -9.83
CA PHE A 9 6.28 6.26 -10.07
C PHE A 9 5.22 6.94 -10.97
N GLY A 10 5.55 7.28 -12.21
CA GLY A 10 4.52 7.71 -13.16
C GLY A 10 4.98 8.83 -14.07
N THR A 11 5.01 8.52 -15.37
CA THR A 11 5.02 9.49 -16.47
C THR A 11 3.71 9.31 -17.23
N SER A 12 3.16 10.38 -17.83
CA SER A 12 1.84 10.37 -18.49
C SER A 12 1.67 9.43 -19.69
N GLN A 13 2.69 8.63 -20.03
CA GLN A 13 2.71 7.69 -21.16
C GLN A 13 2.98 6.24 -20.73
N TYR A 14 3.06 5.95 -19.42
CA TYR A 14 3.26 4.60 -18.91
C TYR A 14 2.15 4.25 -17.92
N VAL A 15 1.31 3.27 -18.29
CA VAL A 15 0.30 2.68 -17.40
C VAL A 15 1.03 1.65 -16.54
N SER A 16 1.19 1.93 -15.25
CA SER A 16 1.64 0.90 -14.30
C SER A 16 0.68 -0.28 -14.41
N ARG A 17 1.19 -1.51 -14.30
CA ARG A 17 0.27 -2.60 -13.94
C ARG A 17 -0.22 -2.31 -12.52
N THR A 18 -1.43 -2.75 -12.21
CA THR A 18 -2.04 -2.52 -10.90
C THR A 18 -2.27 -3.86 -10.19
N ASP A 19 -2.19 -3.86 -8.86
CA ASP A 19 -2.54 -5.01 -8.04
C ASP A 19 -4.03 -5.40 -8.14
N THR A 20 -4.89 -4.49 -8.59
CA THR A 20 -6.34 -4.67 -8.68
C THR A 20 -6.92 -3.98 -9.92
N THR A 21 -7.62 -4.74 -10.74
CA THR A 21 -8.35 -4.26 -11.93
C THR A 21 -9.85 -4.44 -11.72
N PRO A 22 -10.71 -3.78 -12.53
CA PRO A 22 -12.15 -4.05 -12.52
C PRO A 22 -12.50 -5.55 -12.60
N ASP A 23 -11.73 -6.33 -13.35
CA ASP A 23 -12.03 -7.75 -13.61
C ASP A 23 -11.21 -8.71 -12.75
N SER A 24 -10.48 -8.19 -11.76
CA SER A 24 -9.72 -9.02 -10.82
C SER A 24 -10.65 -9.97 -10.05
N PRO A 25 -10.22 -11.22 -9.80
CA PRO A 25 -10.98 -12.16 -8.97
C PRO A 25 -11.06 -11.66 -7.53
N ASP A 26 -11.89 -12.32 -6.72
CA ASP A 26 -11.90 -12.08 -5.27
C ASP A 26 -10.52 -12.36 -4.67
N PRO A 27 -10.05 -11.54 -3.72
CA PRO A 27 -8.70 -11.68 -3.19
C PRO A 27 -8.57 -12.95 -2.33
N ASP A 28 -7.53 -13.74 -2.58
CA ASP A 28 -7.20 -14.91 -1.76
C ASP A 28 -6.54 -14.46 -0.44
N PRO A 29 -7.09 -14.83 0.74
CA PRO A 29 -6.49 -14.50 2.04
C PRO A 29 -5.03 -14.96 2.21
N ASN A 30 -4.58 -15.96 1.45
CA ASN A 30 -3.23 -16.51 1.54
C ASN A 30 -2.28 -16.02 0.43
N ASP A 31 -2.75 -15.23 -0.53
CA ASP A 31 -1.88 -14.65 -1.55
C ASP A 31 -1.05 -13.51 -0.97
N ILE A 32 0.22 -13.78 -0.69
CA ILE A 32 1.18 -12.82 -0.15
C ILE A 32 1.31 -11.58 -1.04
N TRP A 33 1.10 -11.72 -2.35
CA TRP A 33 1.25 -10.63 -3.31
C TRP A 33 -0.04 -9.83 -3.52
N ALA A 34 -1.12 -10.12 -2.77
CA ALA A 34 -2.42 -9.50 -2.96
C ALA A 34 -2.40 -7.97 -2.83
N PHE A 35 -1.44 -7.38 -2.13
CA PHE A 35 -1.32 -5.91 -2.02
C PHE A 35 0.00 -5.40 -2.59
N THR A 36 0.62 -6.15 -3.50
CA THR A 36 1.89 -5.78 -4.12
C THR A 36 1.67 -5.38 -5.57
N ASP A 37 1.98 -4.12 -5.86
CA ASP A 37 2.00 -3.64 -7.23
C ASP A 37 2.98 -4.48 -8.07
N PRO A 38 2.56 -4.97 -9.26
CA PRO A 38 3.40 -5.83 -10.08
C PRO A 38 4.74 -5.18 -10.46
N ASP A 39 4.79 -3.86 -10.64
CA ASP A 39 6.02 -3.16 -11.02
C ASP A 39 6.97 -2.99 -9.82
N ALA A 40 6.42 -2.91 -8.60
CA ALA A 40 7.21 -3.04 -7.37
C ALA A 40 7.83 -4.43 -7.28
N LYS A 41 7.03 -5.49 -7.47
CA LYS A 41 7.48 -6.88 -7.43
C LYS A 41 8.59 -7.17 -8.44
N ASP A 42 8.45 -6.69 -9.67
CA ASP A 42 9.47 -6.82 -10.71
C ASP A 42 10.77 -6.10 -10.34
N THR A 43 10.67 -4.93 -9.69
CA THR A 43 11.85 -4.18 -9.23
C THR A 43 12.63 -4.95 -8.18
N TYR A 44 11.96 -5.57 -7.21
CA TYR A 44 12.63 -6.44 -6.24
C TYR A 44 13.17 -7.72 -6.88
N THR A 45 12.49 -8.27 -7.89
CA THR A 45 12.97 -9.44 -8.64
C THR A 45 14.28 -9.13 -9.36
N ARG A 46 14.36 -8.00 -10.09
CA ARG A 46 15.56 -7.57 -10.82
C ARG A 46 16.76 -7.24 -9.91
N ARG A 47 16.50 -6.86 -8.66
CA ARG A 47 17.53 -6.50 -7.67
C ARG A 47 17.88 -7.63 -6.71
N GLU A 48 17.42 -8.85 -6.99
CA GLU A 48 17.60 -10.03 -6.12
C GLU A 48 17.03 -9.87 -4.69
N GLY A 49 16.13 -8.90 -4.50
CA GLY A 49 15.51 -8.56 -3.23
C GLY A 49 14.16 -9.23 -2.98
N LEU A 50 13.65 -10.04 -3.92
CA LEU A 50 12.28 -10.59 -3.84
C LEU A 50 12.04 -11.42 -2.58
N ARG A 51 13.00 -12.26 -2.17
CA ARG A 51 12.90 -13.03 -0.92
C ARG A 51 12.79 -12.13 0.32
N ARG A 52 13.48 -10.99 0.30
CA ARG A 52 13.46 -10.02 1.40
C ARG A 52 12.08 -9.34 1.48
N LEU A 53 11.52 -8.95 0.34
CA LEU A 53 10.16 -8.41 0.27
C LEU A 53 9.12 -9.45 0.71
N GLU A 54 9.20 -10.69 0.22
CA GLU A 54 8.27 -11.76 0.63
C GLU A 54 8.30 -11.99 2.14
N HIS A 55 9.50 -12.05 2.73
CA HIS A 55 9.66 -12.20 4.17
C HIS A 55 9.03 -11.03 4.92
N ASP A 56 9.32 -9.80 4.50
CA ASP A 56 8.77 -8.60 5.11
C ASP A 56 7.24 -8.56 5.04
N ILE A 57 6.65 -8.89 3.88
CA ILE A 57 5.20 -8.96 3.74
C ILE A 57 4.63 -10.04 4.68
N ARG A 58 5.21 -11.25 4.68
CA ARG A 58 4.68 -12.36 5.48
C ARG A 58 4.73 -12.05 6.98
N PHE A 59 5.83 -11.51 7.48
CA PHE A 59 6.05 -11.42 8.94
C PHE A 59 5.80 -10.02 9.51
N GLU A 60 6.05 -8.96 8.75
CA GLU A 60 5.87 -7.59 9.22
C GLU A 60 4.51 -7.04 8.83
N VAL A 61 4.07 -7.24 7.58
CA VAL A 61 2.78 -6.72 7.10
C VAL A 61 1.61 -7.61 7.50
N MET A 62 1.68 -8.91 7.19
CA MET A 62 0.61 -9.89 7.48
C MET A 62 0.68 -10.45 8.90
N ARG A 63 1.74 -10.11 9.66
CA ARG A 63 2.00 -10.58 11.03
C ARG A 63 2.03 -12.12 11.17
N GLY A 64 2.51 -12.82 10.14
CA GLY A 64 2.64 -14.27 10.11
C GLY A 64 1.33 -15.05 9.89
N GLY A 65 0.20 -14.37 9.72
CA GLY A 65 -1.10 -14.96 9.40
C GLY A 65 -1.59 -14.57 8.01
N PRO A 66 -2.81 -15.00 7.60
CA PRO A 66 -3.44 -14.53 6.37
C PRO A 66 -3.80 -13.03 6.44
N TRP A 67 -4.18 -12.46 5.29
CA TRP A 67 -4.83 -11.15 5.23
C TRP A 67 -6.14 -11.17 6.04
N GLN A 68 -6.40 -10.11 6.80
CA GLN A 68 -7.63 -9.99 7.58
C GLN A 68 -8.83 -9.70 6.68
N PRO A 69 -10.06 -10.06 7.12
CA PRO A 69 -11.28 -9.78 6.38
C PRO A 69 -11.41 -8.31 5.95
N GLU A 70 -11.10 -7.33 6.81
CA GLU A 70 -11.21 -5.91 6.46
C GLU A 70 -10.19 -5.47 5.40
N GLU A 71 -9.04 -6.14 5.33
CA GLU A 71 -8.01 -5.87 4.32
C GLU A 71 -8.50 -6.38 2.95
N LEU A 72 -9.11 -7.56 2.91
CA LEU A 72 -9.71 -8.14 1.70
C LEU A 72 -10.96 -7.36 1.23
N GLU A 73 -11.74 -6.83 2.17
CA GLU A 73 -12.88 -5.95 1.88
C GLU A 73 -12.41 -4.66 1.20
N TYR A 74 -11.33 -4.03 1.67
CA TYR A 74 -10.72 -2.88 0.97
C TYR A 74 -10.45 -3.20 -0.51
N LYS A 75 -9.86 -4.37 -0.79
CA LYS A 75 -9.56 -4.77 -2.17
C LYS A 75 -10.82 -5.01 -3.01
N THR A 76 -11.85 -5.58 -2.40
CA THR A 76 -13.17 -5.77 -3.02
C THR A 76 -13.83 -4.43 -3.37
N GLU A 77 -13.80 -3.47 -2.45
CA GLU A 77 -14.34 -2.12 -2.64
C GLU A 77 -13.57 -1.34 -3.71
N VAL A 78 -12.23 -1.42 -3.72
CA VAL A 78 -11.40 -0.81 -4.78
C VAL A 78 -11.80 -1.33 -6.15
N ARG A 79 -11.96 -2.64 -6.30
CA ARG A 79 -12.40 -3.25 -7.57
C ARG A 79 -13.77 -2.71 -8.01
N GLN A 80 -14.72 -2.57 -7.08
CA GLN A 80 -16.04 -2.02 -7.39
C GLN A 80 -15.95 -0.56 -7.85
N LEU A 81 -15.18 0.28 -7.14
CA LEU A 81 -14.97 1.68 -7.51
C LEU A 81 -14.26 1.84 -8.86
N LEU A 82 -13.36 0.93 -9.21
CA LEU A 82 -12.72 0.87 -10.53
C LEU A 82 -13.72 0.52 -11.62
N ARG A 83 -14.58 -0.50 -11.41
CA ARG A 83 -15.67 -0.87 -12.36
C ARG A 83 -16.60 0.30 -12.63
N GLU A 84 -16.94 1.04 -11.59
CA GLU A 84 -17.83 2.19 -11.70
C GLU A 84 -17.14 3.40 -12.33
N GLY A 85 -15.80 3.45 -12.35
CA GLY A 85 -15.00 4.61 -12.79
C GLY A 85 -15.01 5.75 -11.78
N VAL A 86 -15.15 5.45 -10.48
CA VAL A 86 -15.08 6.45 -9.39
C VAL A 86 -13.62 6.78 -9.05
N ILE A 87 -12.77 5.76 -9.13
CA ILE A 87 -11.31 5.87 -9.01
C ILE A 87 -10.65 5.32 -10.28
N GLN A 88 -9.39 5.68 -10.49
CA GLN A 88 -8.55 5.13 -11.55
C GLN A 88 -7.15 4.83 -10.99
N ASP A 89 -6.40 3.95 -11.65
CA ASP A 89 -4.97 3.80 -11.36
C ASP A 89 -4.26 5.14 -11.56
N LYS A 90 -3.45 5.55 -10.57
CA LYS A 90 -2.63 6.78 -10.64
C LYS A 90 -1.31 6.53 -11.39
N GLY A 91 -0.96 5.27 -11.66
CA GLY A 91 0.28 4.85 -12.31
C GLY A 91 1.46 4.79 -11.34
N THR A 92 1.17 4.57 -10.05
CA THR A 92 2.14 4.62 -8.94
C THR A 92 1.78 3.64 -7.84
N TYR A 93 2.77 3.29 -7.01
CA TYR A 93 2.58 2.46 -5.84
C TYR A 93 3.16 3.12 -4.58
N TRP A 94 2.66 2.69 -3.43
CA TRP A 94 3.04 3.22 -2.14
C TRP A 94 4.48 2.84 -1.78
N TYR A 95 5.19 3.77 -1.17
CA TYR A 95 6.63 3.61 -0.91
C TYR A 95 6.94 2.55 0.16
N ARG A 96 5.97 2.11 0.96
CA ARG A 96 6.17 1.08 2.00
C ARG A 96 5.62 -0.27 1.54
N SER A 97 6.28 -1.36 1.95
CA SER A 97 5.77 -2.71 1.72
C SER A 97 4.33 -2.86 2.26
N PRO A 98 3.44 -3.58 1.57
CA PRO A 98 3.69 -4.46 0.42
C PRO A 98 3.83 -3.73 -0.93
N HIS A 99 3.94 -2.39 -0.94
CA HIS A 99 3.93 -1.52 -2.11
C HIS A 99 2.61 -1.59 -2.88
N PRO A 100 1.47 -1.35 -2.22
CA PRO A 100 0.16 -1.37 -2.87
C PRO A 100 0.05 -0.31 -3.95
N THR A 101 -0.75 -0.59 -4.98
CA THR A 101 -1.08 0.42 -6.01
C THR A 101 -1.76 1.62 -5.35
N VAL A 102 -1.52 2.81 -5.91
CA VAL A 102 -2.19 4.05 -5.52
C VAL A 102 -3.23 4.38 -6.57
N TYR A 103 -4.45 4.64 -6.12
CA TYR A 103 -5.56 5.06 -6.97
C TYR A 103 -5.82 6.55 -6.81
N ARG A 104 -6.35 7.19 -7.85
CA ARG A 104 -6.79 8.59 -7.86
C ARG A 104 -8.31 8.62 -7.96
N ALA A 105 -8.97 9.31 -7.04
CA ALA A 105 -10.38 9.63 -7.14
C ALA A 105 -10.63 10.61 -8.29
N VAL A 106 -11.48 10.23 -9.23
CA VAL A 106 -11.95 11.09 -10.33
C VAL A 106 -13.33 11.67 -10.04
N ARG A 107 -14.10 11.02 -9.17
CA ARG A 107 -15.42 11.44 -8.69
C ARG A 107 -15.48 11.33 -7.16
N PRO A 108 -16.38 12.06 -6.48
CA PRO A 108 -16.61 11.84 -5.06
C PRO A 108 -17.13 10.42 -4.83
N GLY A 109 -16.77 9.82 -3.70
CA GLY A 109 -17.19 8.47 -3.38
C GLY A 109 -16.85 8.08 -1.93
N ALA A 110 -17.05 6.81 -1.62
CA ALA A 110 -16.68 6.24 -0.34
C ALA A 110 -16.33 4.75 -0.48
N LEU A 111 -15.50 4.26 0.43
CA LEU A 111 -15.30 2.84 0.69
C LEU A 111 -16.08 2.46 1.96
N SER A 112 -16.75 1.31 1.97
CA SER A 112 -17.31 0.72 3.18
C SER A 112 -16.46 -0.48 3.60
N ILE A 113 -15.75 -0.38 4.72
CA ILE A 113 -14.81 -1.41 5.17
C ILE A 113 -15.02 -1.65 6.66
N ALA A 114 -15.25 -2.90 7.06
CA ALA A 114 -15.56 -3.30 8.43
C ALA A 114 -16.70 -2.48 9.07
N GLY A 115 -17.70 -2.12 8.27
CA GLY A 115 -18.83 -1.27 8.69
C GLY A 115 -18.48 0.21 8.88
N GLN A 116 -17.25 0.63 8.60
CA GLN A 116 -16.83 2.03 8.61
C GLN A 116 -16.85 2.62 7.19
N VAL A 117 -17.18 3.91 7.08
CA VAL A 117 -17.29 4.61 5.79
C VAL A 117 -16.15 5.62 5.63
N PHE A 118 -15.34 5.42 4.61
CA PHE A 118 -14.20 6.28 4.26
C PHE A 118 -14.53 7.11 3.03
N ARG A 119 -14.91 8.37 3.24
CA ARG A 119 -15.27 9.30 2.16
C ARG A 119 -14.04 9.94 1.53
N PHE A 120 -14.10 10.22 0.23
CA PHE A 120 -13.07 10.92 -0.52
C PHE A 120 -13.69 11.84 -1.58
N ASN A 121 -12.90 12.84 -1.99
CA ASN A 121 -13.26 13.81 -3.02
C ASN A 121 -12.42 13.61 -4.29
N PRO A 122 -12.86 14.16 -5.44
CA PRO A 122 -12.02 14.20 -6.64
C PRO A 122 -10.64 14.80 -6.36
N GLY A 123 -9.60 14.16 -6.86
CA GLY A 123 -8.21 14.56 -6.65
C GLY A 123 -7.53 13.92 -5.44
N ASP A 124 -8.28 13.26 -4.54
CA ASP A 124 -7.69 12.48 -3.46
C ASP A 124 -7.06 11.19 -4.00
N ASP A 125 -5.98 10.78 -3.36
CA ASP A 125 -5.31 9.52 -3.59
C ASP A 125 -5.71 8.51 -2.52
N LEU A 126 -5.83 7.24 -2.92
CA LEU A 126 -6.20 6.12 -2.06
C LEU A 126 -5.16 5.01 -2.18
N THR A 127 -4.76 4.43 -1.06
CA THR A 127 -3.90 3.24 -1.06
C THR A 127 -4.11 2.42 0.21
N PHE A 128 -3.69 1.15 0.18
CA PHE A 128 -3.80 0.24 1.30
C PHE A 128 -2.89 0.68 2.45
N GLN A 129 -3.47 0.72 3.66
CA GLN A 129 -2.73 0.97 4.91
C GLN A 129 -2.40 -0.38 5.56
N CYS A 130 -1.12 -0.75 5.62
CA CYS A 130 -0.70 -2.04 6.16
C CYS A 130 -1.04 -2.21 7.66
N ARG A 131 -1.22 -3.46 8.11
CA ARG A 131 -1.57 -3.79 9.50
C ARG A 131 -0.57 -3.26 10.51
N MET A 132 0.73 -3.37 10.21
CA MET A 132 1.80 -2.91 11.09
C MET A 132 1.62 -1.45 11.50
N GLU A 133 1.32 -0.57 10.55
CA GLU A 133 1.11 0.84 10.85
C GLU A 133 -0.15 1.09 11.66
N ARG A 134 -1.20 0.29 11.46
CA ARG A 134 -2.42 0.35 12.28
C ARG A 134 -2.16 -0.12 13.71
N ASP A 135 -1.34 -1.15 13.89
CA ASP A 135 -0.91 -1.63 15.21
C ASP A 135 -0.11 -0.55 15.96
N GLU A 136 0.80 0.13 15.26
CA GLU A 136 1.66 1.18 15.86
C GLU A 136 0.94 2.50 16.08
N ASN A 137 -0.14 2.76 15.34
CA ASN A 137 -0.95 3.95 15.49
C ASN A 137 -2.45 3.61 15.57
N PRO A 138 -2.97 3.37 16.79
CA PRO A 138 -4.38 3.03 17.01
C PRO A 138 -5.38 4.12 16.58
N SER A 139 -4.91 5.34 16.28
CA SER A 139 -5.77 6.41 15.76
C SER A 139 -6.06 6.28 14.26
N LEU A 140 -5.39 5.36 13.56
CA LEU A 140 -5.65 5.11 12.15
C LEU A 140 -7.01 4.40 11.98
N PRO A 141 -7.92 4.97 11.18
CA PRO A 141 -9.31 4.55 11.17
C PRO A 141 -9.57 3.21 10.45
N GLY A 142 -8.63 2.70 9.65
CA GLY A 142 -8.82 1.44 8.93
C GLY A 142 -7.71 1.13 7.92
N PRO A 143 -7.91 0.13 7.05
CA PRO A 143 -6.91 -0.39 6.11
C PRO A 143 -6.74 0.49 4.85
N VAL A 144 -7.12 1.77 4.91
CA VAL A 144 -7.00 2.70 3.80
C VAL A 144 -6.42 4.04 4.26
N VAL A 145 -5.53 4.59 3.43
CA VAL A 145 -5.09 6.00 3.53
C VAL A 145 -5.73 6.78 2.41
N ILE A 146 -6.38 7.89 2.76
CA ILE A 146 -6.95 8.85 1.82
C ILE A 146 -6.29 10.20 2.05
N ALA A 147 -5.51 10.68 1.08
CA ALA A 147 -4.85 11.98 1.17
C ALA A 147 -4.39 12.44 -0.22
N ARG A 148 -3.66 13.56 -0.29
CA ARG A 148 -2.91 13.94 -1.50
C ARG A 148 -1.45 13.57 -1.32
N PHE A 149 -1.03 12.47 -1.95
CA PHE A 149 0.32 11.95 -1.79
C PHE A 149 1.34 12.74 -2.61
N LYS A 150 2.49 13.00 -1.98
CA LYS A 150 3.70 13.51 -2.62
C LYS A 150 4.62 12.33 -2.95
N ASN A 151 5.53 12.55 -3.89
CA ASN A 151 6.52 11.55 -4.25
C ASN A 151 7.45 11.27 -3.06
N ALA A 152 7.68 10.00 -2.78
CA ALA A 152 8.74 9.56 -1.87
C ALA A 152 10.06 9.43 -2.64
N GLU A 153 11.18 9.66 -1.95
CA GLU A 153 12.52 9.57 -2.54
C GLU A 153 13.01 8.12 -2.66
N ALA A 154 12.51 7.22 -1.81
CA ALA A 154 12.89 5.81 -1.80
C ALA A 154 11.76 4.92 -1.26
N THR A 155 11.76 3.66 -1.70
CA THR A 155 10.93 2.60 -1.10
C THR A 155 11.55 2.10 0.20
N ALA A 156 10.72 1.71 1.16
CA ALA A 156 11.15 1.14 2.44
C ALA A 156 10.38 -0.15 2.74
N LEU A 157 11.04 -1.09 3.42
CA LEU A 157 10.39 -2.26 4.00
C LEU A 157 9.82 -1.91 5.38
N CYS A 158 8.65 -2.46 5.72
CA CYS A 158 8.01 -2.25 7.02
C CYS A 158 8.92 -2.67 8.18
N GLY A 159 9.61 -3.80 8.07
CA GLY A 159 10.55 -4.30 9.09
C GLY A 159 11.80 -3.43 9.28
N GLU A 160 12.21 -2.65 8.28
CA GLU A 160 13.31 -1.69 8.44
C GLU A 160 12.89 -0.50 9.32
N MET A 161 11.59 -0.19 9.35
CA MET A 161 11.06 0.96 10.08
C MET A 161 10.76 0.65 11.55
N SER A 162 10.34 -0.59 11.86
CA SER A 162 10.08 -1.03 13.24
C SER A 162 11.36 -0.99 14.11
N GLY A 163 12.53 -1.22 13.49
CA GLY A 163 13.84 -1.07 14.13
C GLY A 163 14.24 0.39 14.43
N ALA A 164 13.87 1.33 13.56
CA ALA A 164 14.16 2.75 13.75
C ALA A 164 13.36 3.37 14.91
N MET A 165 12.11 2.93 15.10
CA MET A 165 11.22 3.40 16.18
C MET A 165 11.65 2.90 17.57
N LYS A 166 12.25 1.70 17.67
CA LYS A 166 12.84 1.20 18.94
C LYS A 166 14.11 1.95 19.36
N GLY A 167 14.80 2.63 18.44
CA GLY A 167 16.00 3.42 18.73
C GLY A 167 15.73 4.74 19.45
N MET A 168 14.55 5.35 19.25
CA MET A 168 14.19 6.62 19.89
C MET A 168 13.75 6.45 21.35
N GLY A 169 13.15 5.30 21.71
CA GLY A 169 12.80 4.99 23.11
C GLY A 169 14.00 4.71 24.02
N LYS A 170 15.17 4.38 23.47
CA LYS A 170 16.38 4.11 24.26
C LYS A 170 17.24 5.34 24.56
N ARG A 171 16.95 6.50 23.96
CA ARG A 171 17.67 7.77 24.20
C ARG A 171 17.03 8.69 25.24
N MET A 172 15.88 8.34 25.82
CA MET A 172 15.24 9.08 26.93
C MET A 172 15.22 8.30 28.25
N GLY A 173 16.15 7.35 28.44
CA GLY A 173 16.31 6.59 29.68
C GLY A 173 17.69 6.78 30.33
N GLY A 174 18.27 7.98 30.22
CA GLY A 174 19.63 8.27 30.71
C GLY A 174 19.77 9.72 31.17
N MET A 175 19.09 10.05 32.26
CA MET A 175 19.25 11.19 33.19
C MET A 175 18.04 11.02 34.13
N GLU A 176 18.17 10.65 35.41
CA GLU A 176 19.24 10.76 36.40
C GLU A 176 19.25 9.51 37.31
#